data_AF-A0AA37QXN5-F1
#
_entry.id   AF-A0AA37QXN5-F1
#
_cell.length_a   1.000
_cell.length_b   1.000
_cell.length_c   1.000
_cell.angle_alpha   90.00
_cell.angle_beta   90.00
_cell.angle_gamma   90.00
#
_symmetry.space_group_name_H-M   'P 1'
#
loop_
_entity.id
_entity.type
_entity.pdbx_description
1 polymer ?
#
loop_
_entity_poly.entity_id
_entity_poly.type
_entity_poly.pdbx_seq_one_letter_code
_entity_poly.pdbx_strand_id
1 'polypeptide(L)' 'MTRTKIPDLETCEHARVLCSPVALAFVRIVMACRGVSEARARQIYLDYIDRVQPDLRPGSID' A
#
# COMPACT_ATOMS: atom_id res chain seq x y z
N MET A 1 -6.42 -15.79 -24.22
CA MET A 1 -7.06 -15.09 -23.07
C MET A 1 -6.07 -14.05 -22.55
N THR A 2 -6.25 -12.80 -22.93
CA THR A 2 -5.39 -11.68 -22.51
C THR A 2 -5.93 -11.15 -21.19
N ARG A 3 -5.27 -11.47 -20.08
CA ARG A 3 -5.59 -10.93 -18.76
C ARG A 3 -5.27 -9.43 -18.78
N THR A 4 -6.30 -8.60 -18.98
CA THR A 4 -6.22 -7.15 -18.81
C THR A 4 -5.87 -6.90 -17.34
N LYS A 5 -4.58 -6.69 -17.03
CA LYS A 5 -4.16 -6.12 -15.75
C LYS A 5 -4.84 -4.77 -15.68
N ILE A 6 -5.67 -4.53 -14.67
CA ILE A 6 -6.39 -3.27 -14.47
C ILE A 6 -5.48 -2.42 -13.56
N PRO A 7 -4.53 -1.62 -14.09
CA PRO A 7 -3.66 -0.77 -13.28
C PRO A 7 -4.46 0.29 -12.49
N ASP A 8 -5.66 0.60 -12.98
CA ASP A 8 -6.55 1.61 -12.41
C ASP A 8 -7.11 1.17 -11.05
N LEU A 9 -7.38 -0.13 -10.87
CA LEU A 9 -7.96 -0.65 -9.63
C LEU A 9 -6.94 -0.65 -8.49
N GLU A 10 -5.71 -1.13 -8.75
CA GLU A 10 -4.61 -1.11 -7.77
C GLU A 10 -4.27 0.34 -7.35
N THR A 11 -4.28 1.27 -8.32
CA THR A 11 -4.06 2.70 -8.04
C THR A 11 -5.18 3.29 -7.19
N CYS A 12 -6.43 2.93 -7.46
CA CYS A 12 -7.59 3.39 -6.70
C CYS A 12 -7.60 2.83 -5.27
N GLU A 13 -7.22 1.56 -5.08
CA GLU A 13 -7.11 0.94 -3.76
C GLU A 13 -5.98 1.54 -2.94
N HIS A 14 -4.80 1.75 -3.54
CA HIS A 14 -3.70 2.45 -2.87
C HIS A 14 -4.10 3.87 -2.47
N ALA A 15 -4.80 4.60 -3.33
CA ALA A 15 -5.30 5.93 -3.00
C ALA A 15 -6.25 5.90 -1.81
N ARG A 16 -7.19 4.95 -1.76
CA ARG A 16 -8.11 4.77 -0.62
C ARG A 16 -7.36 4.45 0.67
N VAL A 17 -6.40 3.53 0.61
CA VAL A 17 -5.61 3.14 1.79
C VAL A 17 -4.76 4.30 2.31
N LEU A 18 -4.19 5.09 1.41
CA LEU A 18 -3.38 6.27 1.76
C LEU A 18 -4.22 7.44 2.30
N CYS A 19 -5.53 7.48 2.04
CA CYS A 19 -6.45 8.47 2.63
C CYS A 19 -6.84 8.16 4.09
N SER A 20 -6.46 6.98 4.62
CA SER A 20 -6.73 6.64 6.01
C SER A 20 -6.00 7.58 6.98
N PRO A 21 -6.63 8.00 8.10
CA PRO A 21 -5.94 8.77 9.16
C PRO A 21 -4.65 8.10 9.65
N VAL A 22 -4.62 6.76 9.69
CA VAL A 22 -3.45 5.98 10.09
C VAL A 22 -2.32 6.13 9.08
N ALA A 23 -2.63 6.01 7.78
CA ALA A 23 -1.65 6.18 6.71
C ALA A 23 -1.07 7.60 6.70
N LEU A 24 -1.92 8.61 6.88
CA LEU A 24 -1.50 10.01 6.96
C LEU A 24 -0.59 10.28 8.17
N ALA A 25 -0.93 9.75 9.35
CA ALA A 25 -0.10 9.88 10.55
C ALA A 25 1.25 9.17 10.36
N PHE A 26 1.24 7.95 9.82
CA PHE A 26 2.45 7.18 9.51
C PHE A 26 3.37 7.96 8.57
N VAL A 27 2.84 8.47 7.46
CA VAL A 27 3.60 9.25 6.48
C VAL A 27 4.27 10.46 7.13
N ARG A 28 3.54 11.22 7.95
CA ARG A 28 4.08 12.38 8.68
C ARG A 28 5.22 11.98 9.63
N ILE A 29 5.04 10.90 10.39
CA ILE A 29 6.06 10.38 11.32
C ILE A 29 7.30 9.95 10.54
N VAL A 30 7.15 9.17 9.47
CA VAL A 30 8.29 8.69 8.68
C VAL A 30 9.04 9.83 8.02
N MET A 31 8.34 10.84 7.49
CA MET A 31 8.97 12.04 6.95
C MET A 31 9.79 12.77 8.02
N ALA A 32 9.21 13.00 9.21
CA ALA A 32 9.89 13.70 10.30
C ALA A 32 11.09 12.92 10.87
N CYS A 33 10.97 11.61 11.03
CA CYS A 33 12.01 10.77 11.64
C CYS A 33 13.13 10.38 10.66
N ARG A 34 12.82 10.23 9.37
CA ARG A 34 13.78 9.72 8.37
C ARG A 34 14.22 10.76 7.34
N GLY A 35 13.62 11.95 7.32
CA GLY A 35 13.96 13.00 6.36
C GLY A 35 13.70 12.61 4.90
N VAL A 36 12.73 11.72 4.67
CA VAL A 36 12.39 11.24 3.31
C VAL A 36 11.26 12.05 2.69
N SER A 37 11.14 11.99 1.37
CA SER A 37 10.01 12.58 0.65
C SER A 37 8.69 11.89 0.99
N GLU A 38 7.59 12.61 0.81
CA GLU A 38 6.23 12.07 1.02
C GLU A 38 5.96 10.84 0.15
N ALA A 39 6.36 10.88 -1.13
CA ALA A 39 6.21 9.74 -2.04
C ALA A 39 6.94 8.50 -1.51
N ARG A 40 8.15 8.67 -0.95
CA ARG A 40 8.90 7.56 -0.37
C ARG A 40 8.25 7.05 0.92
N ALA A 41 7.73 7.93 1.76
CA ALA A 41 7.01 7.55 2.97
C ALA A 41 5.71 6.76 2.66
N ARG A 42 4.95 7.17 1.63
CA ARG A 42 3.75 6.44 1.16
C ARG A 42 4.12 5.04 0.65
N GLN A 43 5.20 4.92 -0.11
CA GLN A 43 5.70 3.61 -0.57
C GLN A 43 6.09 2.70 0.60
N ILE A 44 6.74 3.22 1.63
CA ILE A 44 7.07 2.45 2.84
C ILE A 44 5.80 1.93 3.53
N TYR A 45 4.73 2.73 3.57
CA TYR A 45 3.46 2.30 4.13
C TYR A 45 2.78 1.20 3.29
N LEU A 46 2.79 1.34 1.97
CA LEU A 46 2.27 0.32 1.04
C LEU A 46 3.07 -1.00 1.15
N ASP A 47 4.40 -0.91 1.20
CA ASP A 47 5.27 -2.08 1.42
C ASP A 47 4.96 -2.77 2.76
N TYR A 48 4.63 -2.00 3.81
CA TYR A 48 4.28 -2.55 5.12
C TYR A 48 2.98 -3.32 5.08
N ILE A 49 1.90 -2.75 4.54
CA ILE A 49 0.60 -3.43 4.46
C ILE A 49 0.64 -4.66 3.54
N ASP A 50 1.42 -4.62 2.46
CA ASP A 50 1.58 -5.75 1.54
C ASP A 50 2.34 -6.91 2.22
N ARG A 51 3.38 -6.59 3.00
CA ARG A 51 4.11 -7.58 3.81
C ARG A 51 3.29 -8.17 4.94
N VAL A 52 2.31 -7.43 5.45
CA VAL A 52 1.38 -7.88 6.50
C VAL A 52 0.22 -8.71 5.92
N GLN A 53 0.02 -8.71 4.60
CA GLN A 53 -0.94 -9.57 3.89
C GLN A 53 -0.33 -10.81 3.19
N PRO A 54 0.47 -11.68 3.84
CA PRO A 54 0.95 -12.87 3.16
C PRO A 54 -0.12 -13.97 3.02
N ASP A 55 -1.25 -13.90 3.74
CA ASP A 55 -2.14 -15.06 3.98
C ASP A 55 -3.64 -14.84 3.70
N LEU A 56 -3.99 -13.89 2.83
CA LEU A 56 -5.38 -13.67 2.37
C LEU A 56 -5.53 -13.95 0.87
N ARG A 57 -4.80 -14.93 0.35
CA ARG A 57 -5.14 -15.55 -0.95
C ARG A 57 -6.12 -16.69 -0.70
N PRO A 58 -7.42 -16.55 -0.96
CA PRO A 58 -8.34 -17.68 -0.87
C PRO A 58 -8.00 -18.65 -2.01
N GLY A 59 -7.55 -19.86 -1.66
CA GLY A 59 -7.60 -21.02 -2.54
C GLY A 59 -6.33 -21.35 -3.31
N SER A 60 -5.39 -22.02 -2.65
CA SER A 60 -4.84 -23.26 -3.20
C SER A 60 -5.09 -24.34 -2.15
N ILE A 61 -6.30 -24.90 -2.22
CA ILE A 61 -6.59 -26.22 -1.66
C ILE A 61 -6.37 -27.15 -2.85
N ASP A 62 -5.35 -28.01 -2.74
CA ASP A 62 -5.07 -29.14 -3.64
C ASP A 62 -6.30 -30.04 -3.84
#